data_AF-A0A7J2HEX8-F1
#
_entry.id   AF-A0A7J2HEX8-F1
#
_cell.length_a   1.000
_cell.length_b   1.000
_cell.length_c   1.000
_cell.angle_alpha   90.00
_cell.angle_beta   90.00
_cell.angle_gamma   90.00
#
_symmetry.space_group_name_H-M   'P 1'
#
loop_
_entity.id
_entity.type
_entity.pdbx_description
1 polymer ?
#
loop_
_entity_poly.entity_id
_entity_poly.type
_entity_poly.pdbx_seq_one_letter_code
_entity_poly.pdbx_strand_id
1 'polypeptide(L)'
;MRIFADLHLHSKYSGATSQRMNVYELSAYAELKGLNLLGTGDALHPSWLEELRRSLKPAGAGVYSLGGKVYFIPQVEVATVHEYEGKARRIHHVILMPSLEVAEQLADQLRGFGDVASDGRPVLSMRPSELVEITMSLDKRNLIFPAHVWTPWWSIFGAKSGVDRIEECYEDQVKHIHAIETGLSSDPPMNWRVSWLNGYTILSFSDSHSPYPYRLGREAVVFELESLSYRSIYEAIVERTERNRVELTVEVPPAYGKYHWSGHRKCGVGPIPPEEARRMGYRCPVCGKTLTKGVDDRVEELADRPRGYKPENAQGFIYLLPLQELIALGLGLEVEAETRLNSKRIWSIYEALINAFGNEFKVMLEADLREVAKISSPEIAEMIARMRENRIKLIPGYDGVYGKLILSEEAEKTSRRKFSKLEDYL
;
A
#
# COMPACT_ATOMS: atom_id res chain seq x y z
N MET A 1 14.45 -17.17 1.16
CA MET A 1 13.07 -17.57 0.82
C MET A 1 12.28 -16.31 0.47
N ARG A 2 11.48 -16.36 -0.60
CA ARG A 2 10.70 -15.20 -1.04
C ARG A 2 9.31 -15.19 -0.40
N ILE A 3 8.92 -14.06 0.18
CA ILE A 3 7.65 -13.87 0.90
C ILE A 3 6.93 -12.65 0.34
N PHE A 4 5.74 -12.84 -0.21
CA PHE A 4 4.84 -11.74 -0.55
C PHE A 4 3.99 -11.38 0.67
N ALA A 5 4.04 -10.12 1.08
CA ALA A 5 3.44 -9.68 2.33
C ALA A 5 2.57 -8.43 2.15
N ASP A 6 1.44 -8.40 2.84
CA ASP A 6 0.57 -7.24 2.95
C ASP A 6 0.32 -6.94 4.43
N LEU A 7 1.07 -6.00 4.99
CA LEU A 7 1.17 -5.75 6.43
C LEU A 7 0.46 -4.46 6.86
N HIS A 8 -0.50 -3.98 6.07
CA HIS A 8 -1.38 -2.89 6.49
C HIS A 8 -2.80 -3.21 6.02
N LEU A 9 -3.60 -3.78 6.92
CA LEU A 9 -4.99 -4.17 6.69
C LEU A 9 -5.89 -3.62 7.78
N HIS A 10 -7.20 -3.64 7.51
CA HIS A 10 -8.23 -3.39 8.50
C HIS A 10 -9.13 -4.61 8.73
N SER A 11 -9.63 -4.76 9.95
CA SER A 11 -10.63 -5.77 10.30
C SER A 11 -12.04 -5.23 10.06
N LYS A 12 -13.04 -6.10 10.20
CA LYS A 12 -14.47 -5.73 10.19
C LYS A 12 -14.88 -4.70 11.27
N TYR A 13 -13.99 -4.39 12.23
CA TYR A 13 -14.21 -3.41 13.30
C TYR A 13 -13.78 -1.98 12.93
N SER A 14 -13.08 -1.77 11.81
CA SER A 14 -12.82 -0.43 11.30
C SER A 14 -14.00 0.16 10.52
N GLY A 15 -14.15 1.47 10.61
CA GLY A 15 -15.10 2.23 9.81
C GLY A 15 -14.90 2.05 8.31
N ALA A 16 -16.01 1.97 7.56
CA ALA A 16 -16.02 1.75 6.11
C ALA A 16 -15.34 0.45 5.62
N THR A 17 -15.15 -0.52 6.52
CA THR A 17 -14.57 -1.82 6.21
C THR A 17 -15.64 -2.90 6.03
N SER A 18 -15.41 -3.82 5.09
CA SER A 18 -16.31 -4.95 4.83
C SER A 18 -16.45 -5.85 6.05
N GLN A 19 -17.68 -6.28 6.35
CA GLN A 19 -17.94 -7.29 7.39
C GLN A 19 -17.29 -8.66 7.11
N ARG A 20 -16.82 -8.85 5.87
CA ARG A 20 -16.07 -10.02 5.43
C ARG A 20 -14.57 -9.96 5.77
N MET A 21 -14.07 -8.85 6.33
CA MET A 21 -12.68 -8.74 6.83
C MET A 21 -12.50 -9.52 8.13
N ASN A 22 -12.52 -10.85 8.00
CA ASN A 22 -12.19 -11.80 9.05
C ASN A 22 -11.00 -12.68 8.61
N VAL A 23 -10.30 -13.30 9.57
CA VAL A 23 -9.04 -14.03 9.29
C VAL A 23 -9.21 -15.20 8.31
N TYR A 24 -10.39 -15.84 8.27
CA TYR A 24 -10.65 -16.97 7.37
C TYR A 24 -10.75 -16.51 5.92
N GLU A 25 -11.50 -15.45 5.67
CA GLU A 25 -11.61 -14.87 4.32
C GLU A 25 -10.30 -14.23 3.88
N LEU A 26 -9.63 -13.50 4.77
CA LEU A 26 -8.31 -12.94 4.50
C LEU A 26 -7.32 -14.02 4.08
N SER A 27 -7.26 -15.14 4.81
CA SER A 27 -6.40 -16.28 4.45
C SER A 27 -6.79 -16.88 3.10
N ALA A 28 -8.08 -17.10 2.84
CA ALA A 28 -8.53 -17.71 1.59
C ALA A 28 -8.21 -16.83 0.37
N TYR A 29 -8.48 -15.53 0.43
CA TYR A 29 -8.20 -14.63 -0.67
C TYR A 29 -6.71 -14.27 -0.80
N ALA A 30 -5.94 -14.31 0.29
CA ALA A 30 -4.49 -14.22 0.23
C ALA A 30 -3.87 -15.38 -0.55
N GLU A 31 -4.37 -16.61 -0.39
CA GLU A 31 -3.91 -17.74 -1.21
C GLU A 31 -4.20 -17.53 -2.70
N LEU A 32 -5.41 -17.04 -3.03
CA LEU A 32 -5.77 -16.71 -4.42
C LEU A 32 -4.89 -15.59 -4.99
N LYS A 33 -4.57 -14.58 -4.18
CA LYS A 33 -3.70 -13.47 -4.57
C LYS A 33 -2.25 -13.92 -4.74
N GLY A 34 -1.77 -14.83 -3.89
CA GLY A 34 -0.38 -15.26 -3.80
C GLY A 34 0.39 -14.63 -2.64
N LEU A 35 -0.30 -14.08 -1.64
CA LEU A 35 0.30 -13.55 -0.42
C LEU A 35 0.64 -14.70 0.55
N ASN A 36 1.82 -14.64 1.15
CA ASN A 36 2.28 -15.60 2.15
C ASN A 36 2.09 -15.09 3.58
N LEU A 37 2.12 -13.77 3.76
CA LEU A 37 2.11 -13.12 5.06
C LEU A 37 1.16 -11.93 5.06
N LEU A 38 0.35 -11.81 6.11
CA LEU A 38 -0.55 -10.68 6.32
C LEU A 38 -0.30 -10.00 7.67
N GLY A 39 -0.59 -8.70 7.75
CA GLY A 39 -0.91 -8.07 9.02
C GLY A 39 -2.26 -8.61 9.53
N THR A 40 -2.46 -8.66 10.84
CA THR A 40 -3.78 -9.05 11.38
C THR A 40 -4.86 -7.99 11.15
N GLY A 41 -4.47 -6.72 10.94
CA GLY A 41 -5.34 -5.56 11.09
C GLY A 41 -5.74 -5.34 12.55
N ASP A 42 -5.91 -4.09 12.95
CA ASP A 42 -6.65 -3.64 14.15
C ASP A 42 -6.36 -4.40 15.46
N ALA A 43 -5.15 -4.90 15.68
CA ALA A 43 -4.86 -5.85 16.78
C ALA A 43 -5.06 -5.28 18.19
N LEU A 44 -5.31 -3.98 18.33
CA LEU A 44 -5.62 -3.34 19.60
C LEU A 44 -7.12 -3.36 19.94
N HIS A 45 -7.99 -3.60 18.95
CA HIS A 45 -9.43 -3.61 19.17
C HIS A 45 -9.82 -4.84 20.01
N PRO A 46 -10.42 -4.69 21.21
CA PRO A 46 -10.57 -5.80 22.16
C PRO A 46 -11.33 -7.02 21.61
N SER A 47 -12.45 -6.78 20.91
CA SER A 47 -13.22 -7.89 20.31
C SER A 47 -12.49 -8.54 19.14
N TRP A 48 -11.64 -7.78 18.42
CA TRP A 48 -10.86 -8.35 17.34
C TRP A 48 -9.70 -9.19 17.88
N LEU A 49 -9.00 -8.66 18.89
CA LEU A 49 -7.94 -9.38 19.57
C LEU A 49 -8.41 -10.71 20.17
N GLU A 50 -9.62 -10.76 20.74
CA GLU A 50 -10.24 -12.01 21.18
C GLU A 50 -10.48 -13.00 20.03
N GLU A 51 -10.98 -12.53 18.88
CA GLU A 51 -11.14 -13.34 17.67
C GLU A 51 -9.80 -13.87 17.16
N LEU A 52 -8.76 -13.02 17.10
CA LEU A 52 -7.42 -13.38 16.70
C LEU A 52 -6.87 -14.51 17.59
N ARG A 53 -7.01 -14.40 18.92
CA ARG A 53 -6.56 -15.42 19.89
C ARG A 53 -7.30 -16.75 19.75
N ARG A 54 -8.59 -16.68 19.47
CA ARG A 54 -9.42 -17.89 19.29
C ARG A 54 -9.06 -18.62 18.00
N SER A 55 -8.94 -17.87 16.91
CA SER A 55 -8.79 -18.42 15.55
C SER A 55 -7.34 -18.74 15.20
N LEU A 56 -6.39 -17.85 15.48
CA LEU A 56 -5.00 -18.01 15.10
C LEU A 56 -4.22 -18.86 16.10
N LYS A 57 -3.31 -19.70 15.59
CA LYS A 57 -2.36 -20.48 16.39
C LYS A 57 -0.93 -20.02 16.13
N PRO A 58 -0.07 -19.96 17.16
CA PRO A 58 1.35 -19.70 16.95
C PRO A 58 1.93 -20.71 15.97
N ALA A 59 2.62 -20.22 14.94
CA ALA A 59 3.32 -21.02 13.95
C ALA A 59 4.85 -20.98 14.15
N GLY A 60 5.30 -20.48 15.31
CA GLY A 60 6.70 -20.31 15.68
C GLY A 60 7.21 -18.89 15.46
N ALA A 61 8.22 -18.48 16.23
CA ALA A 61 9.03 -17.29 15.99
C ALA A 61 8.28 -15.96 15.70
N GLY A 62 7.15 -15.72 16.39
CA GLY A 62 6.39 -14.48 16.30
C GLY A 62 5.41 -14.39 15.12
N VAL A 63 5.17 -15.50 14.40
CA VAL A 63 4.14 -15.59 13.37
C VAL A 63 3.00 -16.53 13.79
N TYR A 64 1.81 -16.29 13.25
CA TYR A 64 0.59 -17.03 13.55
C TYR A 64 -0.04 -17.59 12.26
N SER A 65 -0.89 -18.61 12.34
CA SER A 65 -1.61 -19.15 11.18
C SER A 65 -2.96 -19.76 11.57
N LEU A 66 -3.79 -20.03 10.56
CA LEU A 66 -4.99 -20.88 10.68
C LEU A 66 -4.68 -22.37 10.45
N GLY A 67 -3.39 -22.77 10.42
CA GLY A 67 -2.93 -24.10 10.01
C GLY A 67 -2.77 -24.27 8.49
N GLY A 68 -2.93 -23.20 7.72
CA GLY A 68 -2.75 -23.14 6.26
C GLY A 68 -1.37 -22.62 5.83
N LYS A 69 -1.31 -22.09 4.60
CA LYS A 69 -0.06 -21.56 4.01
C LYS A 69 0.12 -20.05 4.18
N VAL A 70 -0.88 -19.38 4.74
CA VAL A 70 -0.86 -17.94 5.01
C VAL A 70 -0.58 -17.71 6.49
N TYR A 71 0.41 -16.87 6.75
CA TYR A 71 0.84 -16.48 8.08
C TYR A 71 0.39 -15.07 8.41
N PHE A 72 0.37 -14.76 9.70
CA PHE A 72 -0.05 -13.46 10.23
C PHE A 72 0.97 -12.93 11.22
N ILE A 73 1.20 -11.62 11.21
CA ILE A 73 1.85 -10.89 12.30
C ILE A 73 0.87 -9.88 12.93
N PRO A 74 0.89 -9.72 14.27
CA PRO A 74 0.12 -8.70 14.95
C PRO A 74 0.40 -7.31 14.38
N GLN A 75 -0.65 -6.65 13.91
CA GLN A 75 -0.58 -5.35 13.26
C GLN A 75 -1.78 -4.49 13.64
N VAL A 76 -1.53 -3.20 13.81
CA VAL A 76 -2.56 -2.16 13.96
C VAL A 76 -2.17 -0.91 13.19
N GLU A 77 -3.14 -0.15 12.72
CA GLU A 77 -2.97 1.26 12.36
C GLU A 77 -3.59 2.11 13.47
N VAL A 78 -2.88 3.12 13.97
CA VAL A 78 -3.40 4.10 14.93
C VAL A 78 -3.30 5.50 14.34
N ALA A 79 -4.24 6.36 14.70
CA ALA A 79 -4.26 7.74 14.27
C ALA A 79 -3.91 8.66 15.45
N THR A 80 -2.95 9.56 15.29
CA THR A 80 -2.65 10.60 16.28
C THR A 80 -3.27 11.93 15.87
N VAL A 81 -3.76 12.67 16.85
CA VAL A 81 -4.18 14.06 16.70
C VAL A 81 -3.44 14.90 17.73
N HIS A 82 -2.64 15.84 17.24
CA HIS A 82 -1.86 16.74 18.09
C HIS A 82 -1.76 18.14 17.46
N GLU A 83 -1.34 19.12 18.24
CA GLU A 83 -1.03 20.45 17.74
C GLU A 83 0.48 20.57 17.48
N TYR A 84 0.84 21.08 16.31
CA TYR A 84 2.23 21.43 15.95
C TYR A 84 2.23 22.75 15.20
N GLU A 85 2.98 23.74 15.70
CA GLU A 85 3.04 25.12 15.18
C GLU A 85 1.67 25.78 15.00
N GLY A 86 0.80 25.63 16.01
CA GLY A 86 -0.56 26.22 16.00
C GLY A 86 -1.51 25.59 14.98
N LYS A 87 -1.17 24.42 14.42
CA LYS A 87 -2.01 23.67 13.48
C LYS A 87 -2.29 22.27 14.04
N ALA A 88 -3.54 21.84 13.93
CA ALA A 88 -3.90 20.46 14.21
C ALA A 88 -3.30 19.54 13.13
N ARG A 89 -2.47 18.60 13.56
CA ARG A 89 -1.90 17.54 12.74
C ARG A 89 -2.65 16.25 12.99
N ARG A 90 -2.83 15.48 11.91
CA ARG A 90 -3.56 14.22 11.90
C ARG A 90 -2.76 13.25 11.07
N ILE A 91 -2.23 12.22 11.71
CA ILE A 91 -1.23 11.33 11.12
C ILE A 91 -1.54 9.90 11.52
N HIS A 92 -1.52 9.00 10.54
CA HIS A 92 -1.63 7.57 10.77
C HIS A 92 -0.25 6.91 10.89
N HIS A 93 -0.19 5.88 11.72
CA HIS A 93 1.00 5.10 12.00
C HIS A 93 0.65 3.62 12.02
N VAL A 94 1.39 2.82 11.26
CA VAL A 94 1.30 1.36 11.34
C VAL A 94 2.27 0.88 12.40
N ILE A 95 1.81 -0.08 13.21
CA ILE A 95 2.60 -0.74 14.24
C ILE A 95 2.55 -2.24 14.01
N LEU A 96 3.72 -2.85 13.83
CA LEU A 96 3.90 -4.31 13.82
C LEU A 96 4.50 -4.73 15.16
N MET A 97 3.95 -5.79 15.74
CA MET A 97 4.31 -6.27 17.08
C MET A 97 4.72 -7.74 17.04
N PRO A 98 5.68 -8.16 17.88
CA PRO A 98 6.21 -9.53 17.86
C PRO A 98 5.22 -10.57 18.36
N SER A 99 4.16 -10.17 19.07
CA SER A 99 3.15 -11.09 19.59
C SER A 99 1.81 -10.40 19.92
N LEU A 100 0.73 -11.18 20.00
CA LEU A 100 -0.59 -10.70 20.41
C LEU A 100 -0.63 -10.24 21.88
N GLU A 101 0.30 -10.71 22.71
CA GLU A 101 0.48 -10.23 24.09
C GLU A 101 1.02 -8.80 24.10
N VAL A 102 1.97 -8.46 23.22
CA VAL A 102 2.43 -7.07 23.08
C VAL A 102 1.31 -6.16 22.57
N ALA A 103 0.46 -6.65 21.66
CA ALA A 103 -0.72 -5.92 21.20
C ALA A 103 -1.70 -5.61 22.35
N GLU A 104 -1.95 -6.56 23.24
CA GLU A 104 -2.77 -6.32 24.44
C GLU A 104 -2.18 -5.27 25.37
N GLN A 105 -0.88 -5.38 25.65
CA GLN A 105 -0.17 -4.41 26.50
C GLN A 105 -0.22 -3.00 25.89
N LEU A 106 -0.04 -2.89 24.58
CA LEU A 106 -0.13 -1.61 23.88
C LEU A 106 -1.54 -1.05 23.92
N ALA A 107 -2.56 -1.88 23.72
CA ALA A 107 -3.96 -1.46 23.84
C ALA A 107 -4.26 -0.91 25.23
N ASP A 108 -3.76 -1.56 26.30
CA ASP A 108 -3.94 -1.10 27.68
C ASP A 108 -3.26 0.25 27.94
N GLN A 109 -2.03 0.47 27.44
CA GLN A 109 -1.32 1.75 27.58
C GLN A 109 -2.04 2.89 26.83
N LEU A 110 -2.57 2.62 25.62
CA LEU A 110 -3.15 3.65 24.77
C LEU A 110 -4.58 4.08 25.17
N ARG A 111 -5.26 3.33 26.06
CA ARG A 111 -6.57 3.70 26.61
C ARG A 111 -6.60 5.06 27.31
N GLY A 112 -5.46 5.55 27.80
CA GLY A 112 -5.35 6.88 28.39
C GLY A 112 -5.50 8.02 27.39
N PHE A 113 -5.35 7.75 26.09
CA PHE A 113 -5.28 8.77 25.03
C PHE A 113 -6.45 8.70 24.04
N GLY A 114 -7.27 7.65 24.08
CA GLY A 114 -8.45 7.48 23.23
C GLY A 114 -9.15 6.14 23.47
N ASP A 115 -10.33 5.98 22.86
CA ASP A 115 -11.12 4.75 22.97
C ASP A 115 -10.67 3.70 21.93
N VAL A 116 -9.83 2.76 22.38
CA VAL A 116 -9.32 1.65 21.57
C VAL A 116 -10.38 0.62 21.14
N ALA A 117 -11.60 0.71 21.67
CA ALA A 117 -12.71 -0.17 21.31
C ALA A 117 -13.74 0.49 20.38
N SER A 118 -13.59 1.77 20.06
CA SER A 118 -14.56 2.51 19.25
C SER A 118 -14.47 2.23 17.75
N ASP A 119 -13.26 1.97 17.25
CA ASP A 119 -12.94 1.68 15.85
C ASP A 119 -11.68 0.80 15.82
N GLY A 120 -11.54 -0.05 14.79
CA GLY A 120 -10.34 -0.83 14.56
C GLY A 120 -9.05 0.02 14.41
N ARG A 121 -9.19 1.27 13.96
CA ARG A 121 -8.16 2.30 13.97
C ARG A 121 -8.48 3.36 15.04
N PRO A 122 -7.93 3.24 16.25
CA PRO A 122 -8.20 4.22 17.29
C PRO A 122 -7.58 5.58 16.97
N VAL A 123 -8.32 6.64 17.29
CA VAL A 123 -7.86 8.02 17.22
C VAL A 123 -7.42 8.46 18.60
N LEU A 124 -6.14 8.81 18.73
CA LEU A 124 -5.46 9.07 19.98
C LEU A 124 -5.06 10.55 20.07
N SER A 125 -5.44 11.20 21.16
CA SER A 125 -5.07 12.59 21.45
C SER A 125 -3.69 12.62 22.12
N MET A 126 -2.64 12.44 21.33
CA MET A 126 -1.26 12.37 21.79
C MET A 126 -0.27 12.77 20.69
N ARG A 127 0.98 13.04 21.06
CA ARG A 127 2.04 13.28 20.08
C ARG A 127 2.52 11.96 19.46
N PRO A 128 2.95 11.95 18.18
CA PRO A 128 3.55 10.77 17.58
C PRO A 128 4.85 10.33 18.27
N SER A 129 5.63 11.26 18.83
CA SER A 129 6.82 10.93 19.63
C SER A 129 6.46 10.11 20.88
N GLU A 130 5.44 10.53 21.64
CA GLU A 130 4.91 9.78 22.79
C GLU A 130 4.41 8.38 22.39
N LEU A 131 3.77 8.26 21.22
CA LEU A 131 3.32 6.98 20.69
C LEU A 131 4.50 6.05 20.43
N VAL A 132 5.57 6.54 19.81
CA VAL A 132 6.79 5.77 19.57
C VAL A 132 7.41 5.35 20.89
N GLU A 133 7.56 6.27 21.86
CA GLU A 133 8.15 5.97 23.15
C GLU A 133 7.41 4.85 23.89
N ILE A 134 6.07 4.95 23.99
CA ILE A 134 5.22 3.91 24.61
C ILE A 134 5.38 2.59 23.86
N THR A 135 5.29 2.61 22.53
CA THR A 135 5.40 1.40 21.70
C THR A 135 6.75 0.70 21.92
N MET A 136 7.86 1.44 21.88
CA MET A 136 9.20 0.88 22.03
C MET A 136 9.53 0.44 23.47
N SER A 137 8.81 0.95 24.47
CA SER A 137 8.98 0.57 25.87
C SER A 137 8.49 -0.86 26.17
N LEU A 138 7.52 -1.35 25.38
CA LEU A 138 6.93 -2.69 25.54
C LEU A 138 7.80 -3.79 24.94
N ASP A 139 8.33 -3.55 23.74
CA ASP A 139 9.33 -4.42 23.10
C ASP A 139 10.17 -3.60 22.11
N LYS A 140 11.50 -3.69 22.24
CA LYS A 140 12.45 -2.98 21.37
C LYS A 140 12.39 -3.43 19.91
N ARG A 141 11.76 -4.56 19.63
CA ARG A 141 11.57 -5.12 18.29
C ARG A 141 10.27 -4.67 17.63
N ASN A 142 9.42 -3.89 18.33
CA ASN A 142 8.27 -3.28 17.69
C ASN A 142 8.72 -2.43 16.50
N LEU A 143 7.95 -2.48 15.41
CA LEU A 143 8.16 -1.63 14.25
C LEU A 143 7.02 -0.62 14.20
N ILE A 144 7.37 0.66 14.13
CA ILE A 144 6.41 1.75 13.93
C ILE A 144 6.89 2.61 12.78
N PHE A 145 5.99 2.90 11.84
CA PHE A 145 6.27 3.72 10.67
C PHE A 145 5.04 4.54 10.25
N PRO A 146 5.22 5.70 9.61
CA PRO A 146 4.10 6.50 9.13
C PRO A 146 3.40 5.76 7.98
N ALA A 147 2.08 5.66 8.07
CA ALA A 147 1.24 5.05 7.05
C ALA A 147 1.10 5.97 5.83
N HIS A 148 0.97 5.37 4.64
CA HIS A 148 0.62 6.01 3.36
C HIS A 148 1.05 7.50 3.24
N VAL A 149 2.36 7.77 3.32
CA VAL A 149 2.94 9.04 3.80
C VAL A 149 2.56 10.31 3.01
N TRP A 150 2.01 10.16 1.81
CA TRP A 150 1.65 11.25 0.92
C TRP A 150 0.15 11.49 0.72
N THR A 151 -0.74 10.65 1.27
CA THR A 151 -2.18 10.87 1.12
C THR A 151 -2.54 12.27 1.67
N PRO A 152 -3.36 13.09 0.98
CA PRO A 152 -3.46 14.51 1.34
C PRO A 152 -3.96 14.77 2.77
N TRP A 153 -4.68 13.81 3.36
CA TRP A 153 -5.17 13.80 4.73
C TRP A 153 -4.56 12.62 5.48
N TRP A 154 -4.49 12.73 6.81
CA TRP A 154 -4.08 11.66 7.73
C TRP A 154 -2.67 11.09 7.49
N SER A 155 -1.83 11.79 6.75
CA SER A 155 -0.48 11.33 6.40
C SER A 155 0.56 12.35 6.80
N ILE A 156 1.76 11.85 7.13
CA ILE A 156 2.85 12.67 7.65
C ILE A 156 3.27 13.79 6.69
N PHE A 157 3.27 13.58 5.36
CA PHE A 157 3.60 14.63 4.38
C PHE A 157 2.38 15.13 3.60
N GLY A 158 1.16 14.76 4.05
CA GLY A 158 -0.08 15.14 3.39
C GLY A 158 -0.27 16.67 3.34
N ALA A 159 -0.69 17.18 2.18
CA ALA A 159 -0.81 18.62 1.93
C ALA A 159 -1.81 19.37 2.83
N LYS A 160 -2.66 18.67 3.60
CA LYS A 160 -3.66 19.27 4.50
C LYS A 160 -3.32 19.16 5.99
N SER A 161 -2.78 18.03 6.44
CA SER A 161 -2.58 17.74 7.86
C SER A 161 -1.15 17.33 8.24
N GLY A 162 -0.26 17.21 7.26
CA GLY A 162 1.12 16.76 7.44
C GLY A 162 2.12 17.87 7.77
N VAL A 163 3.35 17.47 8.01
CA VAL A 163 4.56 18.25 8.28
C VAL A 163 5.50 18.22 7.06
N ASP A 164 6.59 18.99 7.08
CA ASP A 164 7.55 19.08 5.97
C ASP A 164 8.78 18.18 6.17
N ARG A 165 9.01 17.70 7.41
CA ARG A 165 10.07 16.75 7.76
C ARG A 165 9.60 15.69 8.74
N ILE A 166 10.26 14.54 8.72
CA ILE A 166 9.92 13.43 9.63
C ILE A 166 10.25 13.74 11.09
N GLU A 167 11.30 14.53 11.35
CA GLU A 167 11.68 14.97 12.69
C GLU A 167 10.65 15.93 13.31
N GLU A 168 9.86 16.65 12.51
CA GLU A 168 8.77 17.52 12.99
C GLU A 168 7.60 16.71 13.56
N CYS A 169 7.44 15.45 13.14
CA CYS A 169 6.41 14.53 13.60
C CYS A 169 6.88 13.70 14.80
N TYR A 170 8.07 13.12 14.70
CA TYR A 170 8.56 12.13 15.65
C TYR A 170 9.60 12.66 16.65
N GLU A 171 10.01 13.92 16.52
CA GLU A 171 10.94 14.58 17.44
C GLU A 171 12.21 13.73 17.67
N ASP A 172 12.66 13.56 18.92
CA ASP A 172 13.84 12.76 19.27
C ASP A 172 13.63 11.24 19.11
N GLN A 173 12.38 10.80 18.92
CA GLN A 173 12.00 9.42 18.70
C GLN A 173 12.13 8.99 17.23
N VAL A 174 12.49 9.90 16.32
CA VAL A 174 12.76 9.60 14.91
C VAL A 174 13.81 8.48 14.72
N LYS A 175 14.73 8.32 15.68
CA LYS A 175 15.75 7.25 15.70
C LYS A 175 15.17 5.82 15.70
N HIS A 176 13.90 5.66 16.03
CA HIS A 176 13.17 4.39 16.02
C HIS A 176 12.34 4.17 14.74
N ILE A 177 12.29 5.17 13.85
CA ILE A 177 11.60 5.06 12.57
C ILE A 177 12.61 4.59 11.52
N HIS A 178 12.39 3.39 10.99
CA HIS A 178 13.30 2.76 10.02
C HIS A 178 12.67 2.57 8.63
N ALA A 179 11.37 2.81 8.53
CA ALA A 179 10.58 2.62 7.32
C ALA A 179 9.57 3.75 7.12
N ILE A 180 9.09 3.85 5.88
CA ILE A 180 7.93 4.66 5.49
C ILE A 180 7.04 3.80 4.60
N GLU A 181 5.72 3.98 4.69
CA GLU A 181 4.79 3.35 3.75
C GLU A 181 4.39 4.34 2.66
N THR A 182 4.66 4.04 1.39
CA THR A 182 4.30 4.90 0.24
C THR A 182 2.79 5.11 0.15
N GLY A 183 2.06 4.00 0.25
CA GLY A 183 0.64 3.88 -0.02
C GLY A 183 0.25 4.25 -1.45
N LEU A 184 -1.02 4.05 -1.79
CA LEU A 184 -1.60 4.16 -3.14
C LEU A 184 -1.43 5.49 -3.87
N SER A 185 -0.92 6.52 -3.20
CA SER A 185 -0.80 7.88 -3.72
C SER A 185 0.62 8.24 -4.17
N SER A 186 1.62 7.39 -3.86
CA SER A 186 3.01 7.62 -4.23
C SER A 186 3.72 6.31 -4.56
N ASP A 187 4.88 6.41 -5.18
CA ASP A 187 5.72 5.26 -5.50
C ASP A 187 7.19 5.54 -5.13
N PRO A 188 8.09 4.55 -5.23
CA PRO A 188 9.50 4.77 -4.94
C PRO A 188 10.14 5.90 -5.78
N PRO A 189 9.91 6.02 -7.12
CA PRO A 189 10.39 7.16 -7.91
C PRO A 189 9.98 8.54 -7.37
N MET A 190 8.77 8.70 -6.86
CA MET A 190 8.34 9.95 -6.22
C MET A 190 9.12 10.21 -4.92
N ASN A 191 9.32 9.18 -4.10
CA ASN A 191 9.99 9.28 -2.80
C ASN A 191 11.51 9.50 -2.94
N TRP A 192 12.16 8.89 -3.92
CA TRP A 192 13.60 9.04 -4.18
C TRP A 192 14.03 10.48 -4.45
N ARG A 193 13.07 11.31 -4.89
CA ARG A 193 13.31 12.72 -5.18
C ARG A 193 13.47 13.58 -3.93
N VAL A 194 13.10 13.04 -2.77
CA VAL A 194 13.20 13.67 -1.46
C VAL A 194 14.36 12.98 -0.74
N SER A 195 15.57 13.52 -0.90
CA SER A 195 16.79 12.75 -0.63
C SER A 195 16.94 12.31 0.83
N TRP A 196 16.36 13.04 1.78
CA TRP A 196 16.33 12.69 3.19
C TRP A 196 15.37 11.53 3.51
N LEU A 197 14.52 11.10 2.57
CA LEU A 197 13.75 9.84 2.67
C LEU A 197 14.54 8.60 2.24
N ASN A 198 15.65 8.76 1.50
CA ASN A 198 16.43 7.62 1.00
C ASN A 198 17.08 6.78 2.11
N GLY A 199 17.11 7.29 3.35
CA GLY A 199 17.57 6.55 4.52
C GLY A 199 16.56 5.53 5.06
N TYR A 200 15.28 5.59 4.67
CA TYR A 200 14.21 4.72 5.18
C TYR A 200 13.94 3.54 4.23
N THR A 201 13.50 2.42 4.80
CA THR A 201 13.01 1.28 4.03
C THR A 201 11.66 1.65 3.45
N ILE A 202 11.50 1.49 2.13
CA ILE A 202 10.23 1.77 1.49
C ILE A 202 9.34 0.53 1.63
N LEU A 203 8.17 0.70 2.23
CA LEU A 203 7.13 -0.31 2.31
C LEU A 203 5.93 0.13 1.48
N SER A 204 5.16 -0.83 0.98
CA SER A 204 3.94 -0.57 0.22
C SER A 204 2.94 -1.69 0.51
N PHE A 205 1.79 -1.31 1.02
CA PHE A 205 0.76 -2.21 1.52
C PHE A 205 -0.62 -1.71 1.12
N SER A 206 -1.59 -2.61 1.07
CA SER A 206 -2.83 -2.33 0.38
C SER A 206 -3.77 -1.36 1.09
N ASP A 207 -3.63 -1.16 2.40
CA ASP A 207 -4.65 -0.51 3.24
C ASP A 207 -6.04 -1.13 2.95
N SER A 208 -6.11 -2.46 3.04
CA SER A 208 -7.29 -3.17 2.56
C SER A 208 -8.47 -3.02 3.52
N HIS A 209 -9.59 -2.61 2.96
CA HIS A 209 -10.90 -2.53 3.61
C HIS A 209 -11.88 -3.63 3.11
N SER A 210 -11.42 -4.54 2.25
CA SER A 210 -12.22 -5.69 1.81
C SER A 210 -11.33 -6.87 1.40
N PRO A 211 -11.74 -8.13 1.63
CA PRO A 211 -10.80 -9.23 1.55
C PRO A 211 -10.52 -9.66 0.09
N TYR A 212 -11.23 -9.09 -0.88
CA TYR A 212 -11.14 -9.52 -2.27
C TYR A 212 -9.77 -9.23 -2.90
N PRO A 213 -9.28 -10.07 -3.84
CA PRO A 213 -7.92 -9.93 -4.40
C PRO A 213 -7.66 -8.64 -5.20
N TYR A 214 -8.73 -7.93 -5.62
CA TYR A 214 -8.61 -6.59 -6.23
C TYR A 214 -8.45 -5.45 -5.21
N ARG A 215 -8.51 -5.75 -3.91
CA ARG A 215 -8.14 -4.83 -2.81
C ARG A 215 -6.96 -5.38 -2.03
N LEU A 216 -7.09 -6.59 -1.49
CA LEU A 216 -6.05 -7.29 -0.73
C LEU A 216 -4.82 -7.54 -1.62
N GLY A 217 -3.64 -7.10 -1.17
CA GLY A 217 -2.39 -7.22 -1.92
C GLY A 217 -2.35 -6.43 -3.23
N ARG A 218 -3.20 -5.39 -3.41
CA ARG A 218 -3.05 -4.46 -4.55
C ARG A 218 -1.71 -3.71 -4.48
N GLU A 219 -1.22 -3.51 -3.27
CA GLU A 219 0.16 -3.17 -2.95
C GLU A 219 0.69 -4.21 -1.96
N ALA A 220 1.97 -4.55 -2.08
CA ALA A 220 2.59 -5.58 -1.26
C ALA A 220 4.11 -5.39 -1.21
N VAL A 221 4.75 -5.97 -0.20
CA VAL A 221 6.20 -6.06 -0.10
C VAL A 221 6.64 -7.48 -0.43
N VAL A 222 7.68 -7.61 -1.26
CA VAL A 222 8.37 -8.87 -1.50
C VAL A 222 9.64 -8.89 -0.66
N PHE A 223 9.68 -9.76 0.34
CA PHE A 223 10.85 -9.97 1.17
C PHE A 223 11.68 -11.16 0.68
N GLU A 224 12.99 -11.04 0.76
CA GLU A 224 13.91 -12.19 0.76
C GLU A 224 14.36 -12.42 2.20
N LEU A 225 13.96 -13.56 2.78
CA LEU A 225 14.20 -13.89 4.19
C LEU A 225 14.96 -15.22 4.34
N GLU A 226 15.82 -15.34 5.34
CA GLU A 226 16.46 -16.61 5.72
C GLU A 226 15.41 -17.62 6.22
N SER A 227 14.43 -17.13 6.99
CA SER A 227 13.29 -17.90 7.47
C SER A 227 12.08 -16.99 7.69
N LEU A 228 10.86 -17.51 7.60
CA LEU A 228 9.66 -16.75 7.92
C LEU A 228 9.50 -16.62 9.43
N SER A 229 9.92 -15.48 9.98
CA SER A 229 9.79 -15.14 11.39
C SER A 229 9.65 -13.63 11.57
N TYR A 230 9.08 -13.19 12.70
CA TYR A 230 9.04 -11.76 13.02
C TYR A 230 10.44 -11.15 13.08
N ARG A 231 11.42 -11.90 13.60
CA ARG A 231 12.82 -11.48 13.64
C ARG A 231 13.38 -11.21 12.24
N SER A 232 13.17 -12.11 11.29
CA SER A 232 13.65 -11.94 9.91
C SER A 232 13.01 -10.71 9.25
N ILE A 233 11.74 -10.43 9.54
CA ILE A 233 11.04 -9.23 9.05
C ILE A 233 11.63 -7.97 9.67
N TYR A 234 11.89 -7.97 10.98
CA TYR A 234 12.58 -6.89 11.67
C TYR A 234 13.96 -6.63 11.05
N GLU A 235 14.78 -7.66 10.89
CA GLU A 235 16.10 -7.57 10.27
C GLU A 235 16.00 -7.06 8.81
N ALA A 236 14.98 -7.47 8.06
CA ALA A 236 14.75 -7.00 6.69
C ALA A 236 14.40 -5.51 6.60
N ILE A 237 13.64 -5.00 7.57
CA ILE A 237 13.17 -3.61 7.57
C ILE A 237 14.19 -2.66 8.23
N VAL A 238 14.84 -3.10 9.30
CA VAL A 238 15.72 -2.24 10.13
C VAL A 238 17.18 -2.41 9.75
N GLU A 239 17.66 -3.66 9.67
CA GLU A 239 19.08 -3.97 9.49
C GLU A 239 19.48 -4.09 8.01
N ARG A 240 18.53 -4.45 7.13
CA ARG A 240 18.69 -4.56 5.67
C ARG A 240 19.86 -5.47 5.26
N THR A 241 19.95 -6.63 5.90
CA THR A 241 21.03 -7.59 5.66
C THR A 241 20.88 -8.27 4.29
N GLU A 242 21.93 -8.88 3.76
CA GLU A 242 21.82 -9.67 2.52
C GLU A 242 20.86 -10.86 2.66
N ARG A 243 20.75 -11.45 3.86
CA ARG A 243 19.93 -12.65 4.11
C ARG A 243 18.47 -12.33 4.43
N ASN A 244 18.21 -11.13 4.93
CA ASN A 244 16.90 -10.60 5.28
C ASN A 244 16.82 -9.18 4.76
N ARG A 245 16.06 -8.96 3.67
CA ARG A 245 15.87 -7.65 3.03
C ARG A 245 14.50 -7.53 2.37
N VAL A 246 14.08 -6.28 2.16
CA VAL A 246 13.05 -5.96 1.17
C VAL A 246 13.68 -6.08 -0.22
N GLU A 247 13.18 -7.02 -1.01
CA GLU A 247 13.64 -7.20 -2.39
C GLU A 247 13.03 -6.13 -3.30
N LEU A 248 11.71 -5.99 -3.24
CA LEU A 248 10.97 -4.98 -3.97
C LEU A 248 9.60 -4.70 -3.36
N THR A 249 8.97 -3.61 -3.79
CA THR A 249 7.55 -3.35 -3.57
C THR A 249 6.72 -3.61 -4.84
N VAL A 250 5.50 -4.08 -4.65
CA VAL A 250 4.45 -4.12 -5.66
C VAL A 250 3.59 -2.87 -5.45
N GLU A 251 3.54 -2.01 -6.45
CA GLU A 251 2.91 -0.69 -6.38
C GLU A 251 1.74 -0.61 -7.36
N VAL A 252 0.66 0.08 -6.97
CA VAL A 252 -0.29 0.57 -7.96
C VAL A 252 0.29 1.85 -8.57
N PRO A 253 0.20 2.08 -9.90
CA PRO A 253 0.61 3.36 -10.46
C PRO A 253 -0.10 4.53 -9.76
N PRO A 254 0.61 5.46 -9.10
CA PRO A 254 -0.01 6.49 -8.27
C PRO A 254 -0.88 7.47 -9.07
N ALA A 255 -0.62 7.57 -10.37
CA ALA A 255 -1.47 8.30 -11.33
C ALA A 255 -2.93 7.81 -11.33
N TYR A 256 -3.19 6.57 -10.93
CA TYR A 256 -4.57 6.07 -10.79
C TYR A 256 -5.32 6.73 -9.62
N GLY A 257 -4.60 7.26 -8.63
CA GLY A 257 -5.15 7.88 -7.44
C GLY A 257 -5.98 9.15 -7.72
N LYS A 258 -7.04 9.34 -6.92
CA LYS A 258 -8.02 10.45 -7.05
C LYS A 258 -7.44 11.86 -6.95
N TYR A 259 -6.26 11.99 -6.35
CA TYR A 259 -5.65 13.27 -6.01
C TYR A 259 -4.20 13.33 -6.50
N HIS A 260 -3.84 12.58 -7.54
CA HIS A 260 -2.45 12.54 -8.01
C HIS A 260 -1.99 13.90 -8.55
N TRP A 261 -2.71 14.44 -9.54
CA TRP A 261 -2.45 15.75 -10.12
C TRP A 261 -3.43 16.81 -9.63
N SER A 262 -3.05 18.07 -9.81
CA SER A 262 -3.89 19.22 -9.48
C SER A 262 -5.12 19.29 -10.38
N GLY A 263 -6.22 19.82 -9.84
CA GLY A 263 -7.40 20.12 -10.66
C GLY A 263 -8.57 20.71 -9.89
N HIS A 264 -9.67 20.91 -10.60
CA HIS A 264 -10.92 21.43 -10.08
C HIS A 264 -12.08 20.72 -10.77
N ARG A 265 -12.51 19.61 -10.17
CA ARG A 265 -13.54 18.68 -10.65
C ARG A 265 -14.85 19.39 -10.98
N LYS A 266 -15.25 20.38 -10.16
CA LYS A 266 -16.50 21.12 -10.37
C LYS A 266 -16.54 21.88 -11.69
N CYS A 267 -15.38 22.28 -12.22
CA CYS A 267 -15.26 22.94 -13.53
C CYS A 267 -14.73 22.02 -14.63
N GLY A 268 -14.48 20.73 -14.35
CA GLY A 268 -13.86 19.80 -15.29
C GLY A 268 -12.43 20.19 -15.71
N VAL A 269 -11.73 20.96 -14.86
CA VAL A 269 -10.36 21.42 -15.15
C VAL A 269 -9.38 20.44 -14.50
N GLY A 270 -8.63 19.72 -15.32
CA GLY A 270 -7.64 18.75 -14.90
C GLY A 270 -7.67 17.47 -15.74
N PRO A 271 -6.69 16.57 -15.55
CA PRO A 271 -5.60 16.66 -14.59
C PRO A 271 -4.50 17.65 -15.03
N ILE A 272 -3.93 18.43 -14.10
CA ILE A 272 -2.88 19.43 -14.38
C ILE A 272 -1.57 19.02 -13.69
N PRO A 273 -0.46 18.82 -14.43
CA PRO A 273 0.85 18.52 -13.85
C PRO A 273 1.38 19.65 -12.95
N PRO A 274 2.27 19.34 -11.97
CA PRO A 274 2.73 20.34 -11.00
C PRO A 274 3.36 21.61 -11.59
N GLU A 275 4.16 21.47 -12.66
CA GLU A 275 4.80 22.62 -13.31
C GLU A 275 3.77 23.58 -13.91
N GLU A 276 2.73 23.05 -14.56
CA GLU A 276 1.67 23.84 -15.16
C GLU A 276 0.77 24.46 -14.09
N ALA A 277 0.41 23.70 -13.05
CA ALA A 277 -0.39 24.21 -11.93
C ALA A 277 0.29 25.40 -11.24
N ARG A 278 1.62 25.35 -11.07
CA ARG A 278 2.44 26.45 -10.56
C ARG A 278 2.44 27.66 -11.49
N ARG A 279 2.62 27.46 -12.81
CA ARG A 279 2.58 28.56 -13.81
C ARG A 279 1.23 29.28 -13.82
N MET A 280 0.14 28.56 -13.54
CA MET A 280 -1.21 29.12 -13.42
C MET A 280 -1.54 29.72 -12.04
N GLY A 281 -0.56 29.75 -11.11
CA GLY A 281 -0.75 30.24 -9.75
C GLY A 281 -1.78 29.44 -8.94
N TYR A 282 -2.00 28.17 -9.29
CA TYR A 282 -3.02 27.29 -8.71
C TYR A 282 -4.44 27.87 -8.78
N ARG A 283 -4.77 28.64 -9.82
CA ARG A 283 -6.10 29.22 -10.04
C ARG A 283 -6.83 28.53 -11.19
N CYS A 284 -8.07 28.12 -10.94
CA CYS A 284 -8.93 27.57 -11.97
C CYS A 284 -9.23 28.65 -13.03
N PRO A 285 -8.95 28.41 -14.32
CA PRO A 285 -9.17 29.39 -15.39
C PRO A 285 -10.66 29.67 -15.65
N VAL A 286 -11.55 28.78 -15.19
CA VAL A 286 -13.00 28.89 -15.41
C VAL A 286 -13.67 29.75 -14.33
N CYS A 287 -13.29 29.60 -13.06
CA CYS A 287 -13.99 30.27 -11.95
C CYS A 287 -13.10 31.05 -10.98
N GLY A 288 -11.78 31.08 -11.18
CA GLY A 288 -10.81 31.79 -10.32
C GLY A 288 -10.59 31.19 -8.92
N LYS A 289 -11.29 30.11 -8.56
CA LYS A 289 -11.08 29.38 -7.30
C LYS A 289 -9.76 28.62 -7.33
N THR A 290 -9.20 28.34 -6.15
CA THR A 290 -7.96 27.58 -6.01
C THR A 290 -8.16 26.14 -6.51
N LEU A 291 -7.19 25.61 -7.24
CA LEU A 291 -7.15 24.20 -7.61
C LEU A 291 -6.97 23.33 -6.34
N THR A 292 -7.60 22.17 -6.31
CA THR A 292 -7.22 21.12 -5.36
C THR A 292 -5.85 20.63 -5.77
N LYS A 293 -4.88 20.89 -4.91
CA LYS A 293 -3.49 20.52 -5.13
C LYS A 293 -3.31 19.01 -5.06
N GLY A 294 -2.58 18.46 -6.02
CA GLY A 294 -2.29 17.03 -6.12
C GLY A 294 -1.20 16.56 -5.14
N VAL A 295 -1.07 15.24 -5.04
CA VAL A 295 0.02 14.58 -4.30
C VAL A 295 1.36 14.81 -4.99
N ASP A 296 1.40 14.77 -6.33
CA ASP A 296 2.62 15.02 -7.10
C ASP A 296 3.13 16.47 -6.89
N ASP A 297 2.23 17.44 -6.72
CA ASP A 297 2.59 18.80 -6.32
C ASP A 297 3.23 18.86 -4.93
N ARG A 298 2.72 18.06 -3.99
CA ARG A 298 3.24 18.03 -2.62
C ARG A 298 4.62 17.38 -2.57
N VAL A 299 4.84 16.32 -3.36
CA VAL A 299 6.18 15.76 -3.55
C VAL A 299 7.11 16.79 -4.19
N GLU A 300 6.66 17.51 -5.21
CA GLU A 300 7.46 18.54 -5.90
C GLU A 300 7.92 19.66 -4.97
N GLU A 301 7.16 19.99 -3.92
CA GLU A 301 7.57 21.00 -2.93
C GLU A 301 8.67 20.55 -2.00
N LEU A 302 8.68 19.25 -1.63
CA LEU A 302 9.67 18.70 -0.70
C LEU A 302 10.87 18.06 -1.42
N ALA A 303 10.75 17.83 -2.73
CA ALA A 303 11.79 17.23 -3.55
C ALA A 303 13.00 18.16 -3.72
N ASP A 304 14.19 17.61 -3.48
CA ASP A 304 15.49 18.25 -3.69
C ASP A 304 16.26 17.61 -4.86
N ARG A 305 15.65 16.66 -5.58
CA ARG A 305 16.18 16.00 -6.78
C ARG A 305 15.22 16.11 -7.97
N PRO A 306 15.75 16.12 -9.21
CA PRO A 306 14.93 16.23 -10.41
C PRO A 306 14.03 15.00 -10.60
N ARG A 307 12.97 15.15 -11.42
CA ARG A 307 12.15 14.03 -11.87
C ARG A 307 13.01 12.98 -12.58
N GLY A 308 12.72 11.70 -12.31
CA GLY A 308 13.47 10.58 -12.85
C GLY A 308 14.79 10.27 -12.12
N TYR A 309 15.12 11.00 -11.06
CA TYR A 309 16.26 10.64 -10.21
C TYR A 309 16.07 9.25 -9.60
N LYS A 310 17.12 8.41 -9.70
CA LYS A 310 17.20 7.08 -9.09
C LYS A 310 18.49 6.98 -8.26
N PRO A 311 18.42 6.68 -6.95
CA PRO A 311 19.59 6.37 -6.13
C PRO A 311 20.38 5.17 -6.68
N GLU A 312 21.69 5.13 -6.46
CA GLU A 312 22.56 4.05 -6.95
C GLU A 312 22.11 2.68 -6.43
N ASN A 313 21.77 2.60 -5.14
CA ASN A 313 21.28 1.38 -4.47
C ASN A 313 19.78 1.46 -4.16
N ALA A 314 18.99 1.97 -5.10
CA ALA A 314 17.55 2.10 -4.92
C ALA A 314 16.86 0.73 -4.76
N GLN A 315 15.95 0.63 -3.78
CA GLN A 315 15.11 -0.55 -3.60
C GLN A 315 14.29 -0.83 -4.87
N GLY A 316 14.14 -2.10 -5.23
CA GLY A 316 13.34 -2.50 -6.39
C GLY A 316 11.85 -2.18 -6.21
N PHE A 317 11.14 -2.04 -7.32
CA PHE A 317 9.68 -1.98 -7.33
C PHE A 317 9.11 -2.41 -8.68
N ILE A 318 7.85 -2.83 -8.69
CA ILE A 318 7.10 -3.13 -9.91
C ILE A 318 5.72 -2.50 -9.83
N TYR A 319 5.18 -2.07 -10.97
CA TYR A 319 3.78 -1.69 -11.05
C TYR A 319 2.91 -2.91 -11.33
N LEU A 320 1.79 -3.02 -10.64
CA LEU A 320 0.82 -4.08 -10.87
C LEU A 320 -0.60 -3.58 -10.60
N LEU A 321 -1.48 -3.81 -11.56
CA LEU A 321 -2.92 -3.68 -11.36
C LEU A 321 -3.51 -5.06 -11.01
N PRO A 322 -4.59 -5.13 -10.22
CA PRO A 322 -5.25 -6.39 -9.96
C PRO A 322 -5.68 -7.11 -11.24
N LEU A 323 -5.54 -8.44 -11.26
CA LEU A 323 -5.87 -9.26 -12.43
C LEU A 323 -7.33 -9.07 -12.88
N GLN A 324 -8.28 -8.89 -11.95
CA GLN A 324 -9.67 -8.63 -12.30
C GLN A 324 -9.84 -7.32 -13.09
N GLU A 325 -9.02 -6.30 -12.83
CA GLU A 325 -9.03 -5.05 -13.62
C GLU A 325 -8.53 -5.31 -15.03
N LEU A 326 -7.43 -6.08 -15.19
CA LEU A 326 -6.92 -6.43 -16.51
C LEU A 326 -7.88 -7.33 -17.30
N ILE A 327 -8.57 -8.25 -16.63
CA ILE A 327 -9.64 -9.05 -17.23
C ILE A 327 -10.76 -8.12 -17.71
N ALA A 328 -11.23 -7.19 -16.88
CA ALA A 328 -12.28 -6.24 -17.26
C ALA A 328 -11.90 -5.44 -18.52
N LEU A 329 -10.67 -4.92 -18.56
CA LEU A 329 -10.13 -4.18 -19.70
C LEU A 329 -10.04 -5.04 -20.96
N GLY A 330 -9.54 -6.28 -20.84
CA GLY A 330 -9.47 -7.23 -21.95
C GLY A 330 -10.84 -7.62 -22.50
N LEU A 331 -11.89 -7.56 -21.66
CA LEU A 331 -13.28 -7.74 -22.07
C LEU A 331 -13.92 -6.47 -22.66
N GLY A 332 -13.17 -5.36 -22.79
CA GLY A 332 -13.67 -4.07 -23.26
C GLY A 332 -14.61 -3.38 -22.28
N LEU A 333 -14.53 -3.71 -20.98
CA LEU A 333 -15.37 -3.12 -19.94
C LEU A 333 -14.66 -1.94 -19.29
N GLU A 334 -15.36 -0.81 -19.16
CA GLU A 334 -14.86 0.30 -18.36
C GLU A 334 -14.84 -0.06 -16.87
N VAL A 335 -13.70 0.18 -16.21
CA VAL A 335 -13.44 -0.14 -14.80
C VAL A 335 -13.86 1.01 -13.87
N GLU A 336 -14.97 1.69 -14.18
CA GLU A 336 -15.40 2.85 -13.37
C GLU A 336 -16.12 2.45 -12.07
N ALA A 337 -16.52 1.17 -11.91
CA ALA A 337 -17.24 0.69 -10.74
C ALA A 337 -16.70 -0.66 -10.24
N GLU A 338 -16.34 -0.71 -8.95
CA GLU A 338 -15.91 -1.91 -8.22
C GLU A 338 -16.93 -3.05 -8.27
N THR A 339 -18.23 -2.74 -8.39
CA THR A 339 -19.29 -3.73 -8.59
C THR A 339 -19.09 -4.58 -9.85
N ARG A 340 -18.44 -4.03 -10.89
CA ARG A 340 -18.15 -4.77 -12.12
C ARG A 340 -17.08 -5.84 -11.92
N LEU A 341 -16.08 -5.56 -11.07
CA LEU A 341 -15.01 -6.50 -10.72
C LEU A 341 -15.55 -7.74 -10.00
N ASN A 342 -16.73 -7.63 -9.38
CA ASN A 342 -17.43 -8.75 -8.75
C ASN A 342 -18.36 -9.53 -9.71
N SER A 343 -18.36 -9.23 -11.00
CA SER A 343 -19.24 -9.94 -11.94
C SER A 343 -18.85 -11.41 -12.09
N LYS A 344 -19.86 -12.28 -12.23
CA LYS A 344 -19.66 -13.72 -12.45
C LYS A 344 -18.75 -14.01 -13.64
N ARG A 345 -18.86 -13.22 -14.71
CA ARG A 345 -18.03 -13.36 -15.92
C ARG A 345 -16.54 -13.16 -15.61
N ILE A 346 -16.19 -12.11 -14.86
CA ILE A 346 -14.80 -11.83 -14.49
C ILE A 346 -14.28 -12.91 -13.54
N TRP A 347 -15.06 -13.26 -12.51
CA TRP A 347 -14.66 -14.28 -11.54
C TRP A 347 -14.44 -15.65 -12.16
N SER A 348 -15.27 -16.09 -13.10
CA SER A 348 -15.06 -17.37 -13.80
C SER A 348 -13.74 -17.39 -14.60
N ILE A 349 -13.34 -16.28 -15.22
CA ILE A 349 -12.06 -16.18 -15.93
C ILE A 349 -10.91 -16.14 -14.92
N TYR A 350 -11.04 -15.33 -13.87
CA TYR A 350 -10.06 -15.22 -12.80
C TYR A 350 -9.78 -16.61 -12.21
N GLU A 351 -10.81 -17.31 -11.75
CA GLU A 351 -10.70 -18.65 -11.17
C GLU A 351 -10.09 -19.67 -12.14
N ALA A 352 -10.42 -19.61 -13.43
CA ALA A 352 -9.80 -20.48 -14.43
C ALA A 352 -8.28 -20.25 -14.55
N LEU A 353 -7.84 -18.99 -14.52
CA LEU A 353 -6.41 -18.64 -14.51
C LEU A 353 -5.74 -19.05 -13.20
N ILE A 354 -6.36 -18.80 -12.04
CA ILE A 354 -5.82 -19.23 -10.75
C ILE A 354 -5.69 -20.75 -10.68
N ASN A 355 -6.68 -21.52 -11.16
CA ASN A 355 -6.62 -22.97 -11.17
C ASN A 355 -5.48 -23.51 -12.06
N ALA A 356 -5.15 -22.82 -13.15
CA ALA A 356 -4.09 -23.22 -14.06
C ALA A 356 -2.68 -22.85 -13.56
N PHE A 357 -2.53 -21.67 -12.94
CA PHE A 357 -1.22 -21.10 -12.61
C PHE A 357 -0.92 -21.03 -11.10
N GLY A 358 -1.92 -21.28 -10.26
CA GLY A 358 -1.83 -21.38 -8.81
C GLY A 358 -2.32 -20.15 -8.05
N ASN A 359 -1.89 -18.93 -8.43
CA ASN A 359 -2.32 -17.68 -7.79
C ASN A 359 -2.14 -16.46 -8.71
N GLU A 360 -2.68 -15.31 -8.30
CA GLU A 360 -2.73 -14.10 -9.12
C GLU A 360 -1.32 -13.58 -9.45
N PHE A 361 -0.42 -13.49 -8.46
CA PHE A 361 0.95 -13.04 -8.73
C PHE A 361 1.68 -13.94 -9.73
N LYS A 362 1.48 -15.26 -9.70
CA LYS A 362 2.02 -16.17 -10.72
C LYS A 362 1.44 -15.92 -12.10
N VAL A 363 0.13 -15.70 -12.21
CA VAL A 363 -0.51 -15.30 -13.49
C VAL A 363 0.12 -14.01 -14.01
N MET A 364 0.25 -13.01 -13.13
CA MET A 364 0.68 -11.68 -13.49
C MET A 364 2.16 -11.57 -13.81
N LEU A 365 3.02 -12.35 -13.17
CA LEU A 365 4.49 -12.17 -13.22
C LEU A 365 5.22 -13.29 -13.95
N GLU A 366 4.69 -14.53 -13.96
CA GLU A 366 5.45 -15.71 -14.38
C GLU A 366 4.79 -16.50 -15.51
N ALA A 367 3.45 -16.52 -15.58
CA ALA A 367 2.72 -17.36 -16.54
C ALA A 367 3.09 -17.08 -18.01
N ASP A 368 3.12 -18.13 -18.84
CA ASP A 368 3.29 -17.99 -20.28
C ASP A 368 2.04 -17.34 -20.90
N LEU A 369 2.23 -16.22 -21.58
CA LEU A 369 1.14 -15.42 -22.14
C LEU A 369 0.32 -16.17 -23.21
N ARG A 370 0.90 -17.16 -23.90
CA ARG A 370 0.16 -18.01 -24.86
C ARG A 370 -0.79 -18.94 -24.14
N GLU A 371 -0.39 -19.49 -22.99
CA GLU A 371 -1.27 -20.33 -22.17
C GLU A 371 -2.37 -19.49 -21.50
N VAL A 372 -2.04 -18.29 -21.03
CA VAL A 372 -3.03 -17.32 -20.54
C VAL A 372 -4.07 -17.02 -21.62
N ALA A 373 -3.63 -16.77 -22.87
CA ALA A 373 -4.53 -16.50 -23.99
C ALA A 373 -5.46 -17.67 -24.34
N LYS A 374 -4.97 -18.93 -24.21
CA LYS A 374 -5.77 -20.13 -24.44
C LYS A 374 -6.86 -20.32 -23.38
N ILE A 375 -6.57 -20.00 -22.11
CA ILE A 375 -7.50 -20.18 -20.99
C ILE A 375 -8.53 -19.04 -20.92
N SER A 376 -8.09 -17.82 -21.25
CA SER A 376 -8.89 -16.60 -21.12
C SER A 376 -9.23 -16.01 -22.50
N SER A 377 -8.40 -15.09 -23.00
CA SER A 377 -8.45 -14.57 -24.37
C SER A 377 -7.12 -13.89 -24.76
N PRO A 378 -6.84 -13.69 -26.07
CA PRO A 378 -5.69 -12.91 -26.53
C PRO A 378 -5.64 -11.49 -25.96
N GLU A 379 -6.79 -10.84 -25.79
CA GLU A 379 -6.90 -9.47 -25.27
C GLU A 379 -6.48 -9.39 -23.80
N ILE A 380 -6.89 -10.36 -22.98
CA ILE A 380 -6.50 -10.43 -21.56
C ILE A 380 -5.00 -10.72 -21.44
N ALA A 381 -4.46 -11.63 -22.26
CA ALA A 381 -3.03 -11.88 -22.30
C ALA A 381 -2.22 -10.64 -22.72
N GLU A 382 -2.71 -9.84 -23.68
CA GLU A 382 -2.09 -8.58 -24.07
C GLU A 382 -2.15 -7.53 -22.93
N MET A 383 -3.23 -7.46 -22.14
CA MET A 383 -3.27 -6.57 -20.97
C MET A 383 -2.22 -6.94 -19.93
N ILE A 384 -2.04 -8.24 -19.66
CA ILE A 384 -0.98 -8.72 -18.76
C ILE A 384 0.39 -8.41 -19.35
N ALA A 385 0.60 -8.63 -20.66
CA ALA A 385 1.86 -8.28 -21.33
C ALA A 385 2.20 -6.79 -21.20
N ARG A 386 1.22 -5.91 -21.42
CA ARG A 386 1.37 -4.46 -21.25
C ARG A 386 1.71 -4.10 -19.81
N MET A 387 1.11 -4.78 -18.83
CA MET A 387 1.45 -4.57 -17.42
C MET A 387 2.92 -4.94 -17.16
N ARG A 388 3.35 -6.14 -17.56
CA ARG A 388 4.73 -6.62 -17.37
C ARG A 388 5.77 -5.71 -18.01
N GLU A 389 5.43 -5.12 -19.16
CA GLU A 389 6.32 -4.26 -19.94
C GLU A 389 6.20 -2.76 -19.57
N ASN A 390 5.45 -2.41 -18.50
CA ASN A 390 5.15 -1.03 -18.10
C ASN A 390 4.59 -0.16 -19.24
N ARG A 391 3.80 -0.76 -20.14
CA ARG A 391 3.16 -0.10 -21.30
C ARG A 391 1.72 0.36 -21.04
N ILE A 392 1.20 0.17 -19.83
CA ILE A 392 -0.12 0.67 -19.46
C ILE A 392 -0.06 2.19 -19.33
N LYS A 393 -0.78 2.89 -20.21
CA LYS A 393 -0.90 4.35 -20.17
C LYS A 393 -2.10 4.76 -19.32
N LEU A 394 -1.96 5.84 -18.56
CA LEU A 394 -2.96 6.36 -17.63
C LEU A 394 -3.17 7.85 -17.87
N ILE A 395 -4.42 8.29 -17.81
CA ILE A 395 -4.79 9.68 -17.55
C ILE A 395 -4.79 9.83 -16.02
N PRO A 396 -3.98 10.72 -15.43
CA PRO A 396 -3.94 10.85 -13.98
C PRO A 396 -5.25 11.31 -13.37
N GLY A 397 -5.53 10.85 -12.15
CA GLY A 397 -6.65 11.34 -11.35
C GLY A 397 -6.39 12.72 -10.74
N TYR A 398 -7.46 13.43 -10.41
CA TYR A 398 -7.42 14.77 -9.83
C TYR A 398 -8.71 15.11 -9.07
N ASP A 399 -8.61 15.91 -8.01
CA ASP A 399 -9.76 16.46 -7.24
C ASP A 399 -10.92 15.47 -6.98
N GLY A 400 -10.60 14.24 -6.58
CA GLY A 400 -11.58 13.21 -6.26
C GLY A 400 -12.01 12.33 -7.44
N VAL A 401 -11.51 12.59 -8.65
CA VAL A 401 -11.71 11.81 -9.87
C VAL A 401 -10.57 10.80 -10.01
N TYR A 402 -10.88 9.51 -10.10
CA TYR A 402 -9.88 8.48 -10.35
C TYR A 402 -9.20 8.66 -11.71
N GLY A 403 -7.94 8.24 -11.79
CA GLY A 403 -7.26 8.11 -13.07
C GLY A 403 -7.94 7.08 -13.97
N LYS A 404 -7.70 7.18 -15.27
CA LYS A 404 -8.31 6.30 -16.28
C LYS A 404 -7.25 5.60 -17.10
N LEU A 405 -7.42 4.31 -17.33
CA LEU A 405 -6.56 3.53 -18.21
C LEU A 405 -6.85 3.87 -19.67
N ILE A 406 -5.79 4.12 -20.45
CA ILE A 406 -5.88 4.40 -21.88
C ILE A 406 -5.69 3.10 -22.65
N LEU A 407 -6.72 2.66 -23.37
CA LEU A 407 -6.71 1.42 -24.15
C LEU A 407 -6.16 1.57 -25.58
N SER A 408 -5.69 2.75 -25.98
CA SER A 408 -5.30 3.06 -27.37
C SER A 408 -4.26 2.09 -27.96
N GLU A 409 -4.40 1.78 -29.25
CA GLU A 409 -3.57 0.84 -30.02
C GLU A 409 -2.15 1.34 -30.37
N GLU A 410 -1.82 2.60 -30.08
CA GLU A 410 -0.49 3.15 -30.39
C GLU A 410 0.54 2.78 -29.31
N ALA A 411 1.03 1.55 -29.41
CA ALA A 411 2.32 1.16 -28.85
C ALA A 411 3.36 1.14 -29.98
N GLU A 412 4.25 2.13 -29.97
CA GLU A 412 5.49 2.06 -30.75
C GLU A 412 6.23 0.76 -30.42
N LYS A 413 6.74 0.09 -31.46
CA LYS A 413 7.56 -1.12 -31.35
C LYS A 413 8.96 -0.77 -30.82
N THR A 414 9.06 -0.32 -29.57
CA THR A 414 10.35 -0.31 -28.88
C THR A 414 10.71 -1.73 -28.44
N SER A 415 12.02 -1.98 -28.34
CA SER A 415 12.63 -3.28 -28.00
C SER A 415 11.86 -4.02 -26.91
N ARG A 416 11.26 -5.17 -27.26
CA ARG A 416 10.45 -6.00 -26.36
C ARG A 416 11.38 -6.72 -25.37
N ARG A 417 11.59 -6.15 -24.19
CA ARG A 417 12.19 -6.89 -23.07
C ARG A 417 11.15 -7.88 -22.58
N LYS A 418 11.45 -9.18 -22.67
CA LYS A 418 10.53 -10.23 -22.22
C LYS A 418 10.70 -10.41 -20.71
N PHE A 419 9.62 -10.24 -19.96
CA PHE A 419 9.55 -10.57 -18.54
C PHE A 419 8.76 -11.87 -18.39
N SER A 420 9.44 -12.94 -17.96
CA SER A 420 8.87 -14.27 -17.72
C SER A 420 9.08 -14.77 -16.30
N LYS A 421 9.86 -14.06 -15.47
CA LYS A 421 10.06 -14.37 -14.04
C LYS A 421 10.22 -13.09 -13.22
N LEU A 422 10.06 -13.18 -11.90
CA LEU A 422 10.22 -12.03 -11.01
C LEU A 422 11.64 -11.43 -11.09
N GLU A 423 12.65 -12.27 -11.33
CA GLU A 423 14.05 -11.81 -11.42
C GLU A 423 14.28 -10.88 -12.61
N ASP A 424 13.41 -10.90 -13.63
CA ASP A 424 13.51 -9.98 -14.77
C ASP A 424 13.21 -8.52 -14.38
N TYR A 425 12.57 -8.30 -13.22
CA TYR A 425 12.18 -7.00 -12.69
C TYR A 425 13.21 -6.37 -11.72
N LEU A 426 14.19 -7.16 -11.31
CA LEU A 426 15.33 -6.72 -10.50
C LEU A 426 16.38 -6.07 -11.40
#